data_AF-A0A3N1PZU4-F1
#
_entry.id   AF-A0A3N1PZU4-F1
#
_cell.length_a   1.000
_cell.length_b   1.000
_cell.length_c   1.000
_cell.angle_alpha   90.00
_cell.angle_beta   90.00
_cell.angle_gamma   90.00
#
_symmetry.space_group_name_H-M   'P 1'
#
loop_
_entity.id
_entity.type
_entity.pdbx_description
1 polymer ?
#
loop_
_entity_poly.entity_id
_entity_poly.type
_entity_poly.pdbx_seq_one_letter_code
_entity_poly.pdbx_strand_id
1 'polypeptide(L)'
;MSLRERKKAKTRAAIRKAAYRLAAEQGWDAATTERIAEAAEVSPSTVVRYFPVREDILLTAENDEELEARLRARPAGEDPLASLRAVVLEAVRTALDEEPEETRLRARLMAEIPAVRARLTETTAVTGRRLAGAIADRTGRDADDLEVRVFTAAALGALREATVYWAEHDGTDDLVALLDRAVDALRGGPALPARP
;
A
#
# COMPACT_ATOMS: atom_id res chain seq x y z
N MET A 1 -22.13 5.49 11.11
CA MET A 1 -22.07 4.15 10.50
C MET A 1 -23.31 3.33 10.85
N SER A 2 -23.93 2.71 9.85
CA SER A 2 -25.05 1.77 10.04
C SER A 2 -24.59 0.44 10.63
N LEU A 3 -25.51 -0.33 11.25
CA LEU A 3 -25.21 -1.69 11.73
C LEU A 3 -24.67 -2.61 10.62
N ARG A 4 -25.13 -2.39 9.37
CA ARG A 4 -24.67 -3.12 8.19
C ARG A 4 -23.21 -2.80 7.85
N GLU A 5 -22.81 -1.53 7.89
CA GLU A 5 -21.42 -1.11 7.66
C GLU A 5 -20.48 -1.68 8.72
N ARG A 6 -20.86 -1.63 10.00
CA ARG A 6 -20.06 -2.24 11.08
C ARG A 6 -19.90 -3.74 10.92
N LYS A 7 -20.99 -4.46 10.58
CA LYS A 7 -20.92 -5.91 10.30
C LYS A 7 -20.00 -6.20 9.11
N LYS A 8 -20.11 -5.39 8.04
CA LYS A 8 -19.25 -5.49 6.86
C LYS A 8 -17.76 -5.33 7.21
N ALA A 9 -17.42 -4.29 7.97
CA ALA A 9 -16.05 -4.03 8.41
C ALA A 9 -15.51 -5.15 9.32
N LYS A 10 -16.31 -5.60 10.30
CA LYS A 10 -15.93 -6.69 11.20
C LYS A 10 -15.63 -8.00 10.45
N THR A 11 -16.47 -8.37 9.47
CA THR A 11 -16.24 -9.57 8.66
C THR A 11 -14.96 -9.44 7.82
N ARG A 12 -14.74 -8.26 7.22
CA ARG A 12 -13.53 -8.00 6.42
C ARG A 12 -12.26 -8.11 7.27
N ALA A 13 -12.26 -7.51 8.46
CA ALA A 13 -11.15 -7.60 9.41
C ALA A 13 -10.89 -9.03 9.90
N ALA A 14 -11.95 -9.83 10.14
CA ALA A 14 -11.81 -11.23 10.53
C ALA A 14 -11.13 -12.08 9.44
N ILE A 15 -11.53 -11.89 8.19
CA ILE A 15 -10.91 -12.55 7.02
C ILE A 15 -9.43 -12.13 6.90
N ARG A 16 -9.13 -10.83 7.03
CA ARG A 16 -7.76 -10.31 7.00
C ARG A 16 -6.89 -10.98 8.07
N LYS A 17 -7.32 -10.90 9.32
CA LYS A 17 -6.60 -11.50 10.45
C LYS A 17 -6.35 -13.00 10.27
N ALA A 18 -7.34 -13.74 9.75
CA ALA A 18 -7.19 -15.16 9.47
C ALA A 18 -6.12 -15.43 8.40
N ALA A 19 -6.12 -14.66 7.30
CA ALA A 19 -5.15 -14.80 6.24
C ALA A 19 -3.73 -14.45 6.69
N TYR A 20 -3.55 -13.33 7.42
CA TYR A 20 -2.25 -12.93 7.97
C TYR A 20 -1.70 -13.99 8.93
N ARG A 21 -2.55 -14.53 9.82
CA ARG A 21 -2.14 -15.62 10.73
C ARG A 21 -1.66 -16.86 9.96
N LEU A 22 -2.45 -17.34 8.99
CA LEU A 22 -2.09 -18.52 8.21
C LEU A 22 -0.80 -18.29 7.41
N ALA A 23 -0.66 -17.11 6.81
CA ALA A 23 0.53 -16.74 6.05
C ALA A 23 1.78 -16.66 6.93
N ALA A 24 1.66 -16.11 8.13
CA ALA A 24 2.76 -16.00 9.09
C ALA A 24 3.20 -17.36 9.64
N GLU A 25 2.25 -18.23 9.98
CA GLU A 25 2.54 -19.51 10.64
C GLU A 25 2.94 -20.62 9.66
N GLN A 26 2.37 -20.62 8.44
CA GLN A 26 2.42 -21.77 7.53
C GLN A 26 2.81 -21.38 6.09
N GLY A 27 3.13 -20.10 5.85
CA GLY A 27 3.46 -19.58 4.53
C GLY A 27 2.23 -19.22 3.69
N TRP A 28 2.45 -18.41 2.64
CA TRP A 28 1.36 -17.87 1.81
C TRP A 28 0.55 -18.93 1.08
N ASP A 29 1.18 -20.02 0.63
CA ASP A 29 0.50 -21.10 -0.08
C ASP A 29 -0.53 -21.81 0.82
N ALA A 30 -0.26 -21.90 2.11
CA ALA A 30 -1.16 -22.50 3.10
C ALA A 30 -2.42 -21.65 3.37
N ALA A 31 -2.39 -20.35 3.09
CA ALA A 31 -3.52 -19.46 3.28
C ALA A 31 -4.53 -19.57 2.11
N THR A 32 -5.11 -20.74 1.85
CA THR A 32 -6.13 -20.87 0.78
C THR A 32 -7.45 -20.21 1.17
N THR A 33 -8.31 -19.89 0.20
CA THR A 33 -9.65 -19.31 0.44
C THR A 33 -10.46 -20.15 1.42
N GLU A 34 -10.40 -21.47 1.30
CA GLU A 34 -11.13 -22.42 2.15
C GLU A 34 -10.62 -22.35 3.59
N ARG A 35 -9.30 -22.38 3.78
CA ARG A 35 -8.68 -22.33 5.11
C ARG A 35 -8.85 -20.97 5.78
N ILE A 36 -8.78 -19.88 5.00
CA ILE A 36 -9.10 -18.54 5.48
C ILE A 36 -10.56 -18.45 5.92
N ALA A 37 -11.48 -19.01 5.13
CA ALA A 37 -12.91 -19.00 5.44
C ALA A 37 -13.21 -19.77 6.73
N GLU A 38 -12.64 -20.97 6.87
CA GLU A 38 -12.71 -21.78 8.09
C GLU A 38 -12.16 -21.00 9.30
N ALA A 39 -10.96 -20.45 9.18
CA ALA A 39 -10.29 -19.70 10.24
C ALA A 39 -11.01 -18.39 10.63
N ALA A 40 -11.79 -17.81 9.72
CA ALA A 40 -12.59 -16.61 9.94
C ALA A 40 -14.06 -16.88 10.26
N GLU A 41 -14.46 -18.16 10.36
CA GLU A 41 -15.83 -18.61 10.62
C GLU A 41 -16.86 -18.06 9.61
N VAL A 42 -16.49 -18.07 8.33
CA VAL A 42 -17.35 -17.64 7.20
C VAL A 42 -17.35 -18.67 6.08
N SER A 43 -18.25 -18.53 5.11
CA SER A 43 -18.19 -19.37 3.91
C SER A 43 -17.07 -18.92 2.95
N PRO A 44 -16.50 -19.83 2.13
CA PRO A 44 -15.56 -19.45 1.06
C PRO A 44 -16.14 -18.40 0.10
N SER A 45 -17.45 -18.52 -0.22
CA SER A 45 -18.16 -17.52 -1.02
C SER A 45 -18.21 -16.13 -0.36
N THR A 46 -18.20 -16.06 0.98
CA THR A 46 -18.09 -14.80 1.72
C THR A 46 -16.71 -14.21 1.55
N VAL A 47 -15.63 -15.00 1.63
CA VAL A 47 -14.25 -14.53 1.39
C VAL A 47 -14.14 -13.93 -0.01
N VAL A 48 -14.53 -14.68 -1.05
CA VAL A 48 -14.46 -14.21 -2.46
C VAL A 48 -15.30 -12.95 -2.69
N ARG A 49 -16.45 -12.82 -2.00
CA ARG A 49 -17.28 -11.61 -2.07
C ARG A 49 -16.56 -10.37 -1.54
N TYR A 50 -15.73 -10.51 -0.51
CA TYR A 50 -14.97 -9.39 0.05
C TYR A 50 -13.62 -9.16 -0.65
N PHE A 51 -13.03 -10.24 -1.15
CA PHE A 51 -11.69 -10.30 -1.74
C PHE A 51 -11.73 -11.22 -2.96
N PRO A 52 -11.98 -10.67 -4.17
CA PRO A 52 -12.10 -11.45 -5.39
C PRO A 52 -10.88 -12.33 -5.68
N VAL A 53 -9.69 -11.84 -5.35
CA VAL A 53 -8.45 -12.63 -5.35
C VAL A 53 -7.82 -12.65 -3.97
N ARG A 54 -7.07 -13.70 -3.65
CA ARG A 54 -6.48 -13.89 -2.31
C ARG A 54 -5.51 -12.76 -1.95
N GLU A 55 -4.74 -12.29 -2.94
CA GLU A 55 -3.77 -11.20 -2.80
C GLU A 55 -4.44 -9.88 -2.38
N ASP A 56 -5.73 -9.68 -2.68
CA ASP A 56 -6.47 -8.49 -2.22
C ASP A 56 -6.56 -8.40 -0.71
N ILE A 57 -6.45 -9.53 0.00
CA ILE A 57 -6.49 -9.56 1.46
C ILE A 57 -5.25 -8.86 2.06
N LEU A 58 -4.09 -9.02 1.42
CA LEU A 58 -2.84 -8.37 1.83
C LEU A 58 -2.78 -6.90 1.39
N LEU A 59 -3.36 -6.61 0.23
CA LEU A 59 -3.26 -5.33 -0.47
C LEU A 59 -4.46 -4.43 -0.20
N THR A 60 -5.25 -4.77 0.81
CA THR A 60 -6.56 -4.17 1.06
C THR A 60 -6.46 -2.64 1.11
N ALA A 61 -7.03 -2.00 0.08
CA ALA A 61 -7.06 -0.57 -0.18
C ALA A 61 -7.99 0.22 0.77
N GLU A 62 -8.09 -0.18 2.04
CA GLU A 62 -8.94 0.49 3.03
C GLU A 62 -8.58 1.98 3.22
N ASN A 63 -7.41 2.39 2.74
CA ASN A 63 -6.87 3.73 2.97
C ASN A 63 -6.78 4.59 1.69
N ASP A 64 -7.23 4.15 0.51
CA ASP A 64 -7.08 4.98 -0.72
C ASP A 64 -7.84 6.31 -0.61
N GLU A 65 -9.10 6.27 -0.17
CA GLU A 65 -9.94 7.46 0.02
C GLU A 65 -9.40 8.35 1.15
N GLU A 66 -8.89 7.73 2.22
CA GLU A 66 -8.26 8.44 3.32
C GLU A 66 -6.94 9.11 2.90
N LEU A 67 -6.10 8.41 2.13
CA LEU A 67 -4.84 8.90 1.60
C LEU A 67 -5.07 10.09 0.65
N GLU A 68 -6.07 9.96 -0.22
CA GLU A 68 -6.50 11.03 -1.11
C GLU A 68 -7.03 12.25 -0.32
N ALA A 69 -7.86 12.02 0.70
CA ALA A 69 -8.36 13.08 1.58
C ALA A 69 -7.23 13.78 2.35
N ARG A 70 -6.26 13.01 2.89
CA ARG A 70 -5.08 13.55 3.58
C ARG A 70 -4.20 14.36 2.65
N LEU A 71 -4.03 13.92 1.40
CA LEU A 71 -3.30 14.67 0.38
C LEU A 71 -4.00 15.98 0.03
N ARG A 72 -5.34 15.99 -0.09
CA ARG A 72 -6.10 17.23 -0.31
C ARG A 72 -6.07 18.17 0.89
N ALA A 73 -5.97 17.64 2.11
CA ALA A 73 -5.88 18.44 3.32
C ALA A 73 -4.51 19.14 3.49
N ARG A 74 -3.49 18.77 2.71
CA ARG A 74 -2.17 19.45 2.73
C ARG A 74 -2.27 20.89 2.21
N PRO A 75 -1.46 21.85 2.69
CA PRO A 75 -1.49 23.25 2.26
C PRO A 75 -1.35 23.41 0.74
N ALA A 76 -2.19 24.21 0.08
CA ALA A 76 -2.25 24.28 -1.38
C ALA A 76 -0.95 24.73 -2.07
N GLY A 77 -0.11 25.54 -1.39
CA GLY A 77 1.18 26.00 -1.92
C GLY A 77 2.37 25.09 -1.61
N GLU A 78 2.15 23.94 -0.98
CA GLU A 78 3.23 22.98 -0.69
C GLU A 78 3.62 22.22 -1.95
N ASP A 79 4.92 21.97 -2.12
CA ASP A 79 5.45 21.13 -3.20
C ASP A 79 4.69 19.79 -3.27
N PRO A 80 4.18 19.37 -4.45
CA PRO A 80 3.39 18.16 -4.58
C PRO A 80 4.13 16.90 -4.11
N LEU A 81 5.44 16.83 -4.33
CA LEU A 81 6.25 15.68 -3.90
C LEU A 81 6.43 15.67 -2.38
N ALA A 82 6.66 16.82 -1.76
CA ALA A 82 6.69 16.95 -0.30
C ALA A 82 5.33 16.59 0.33
N SER A 83 4.23 16.99 -0.30
CA SER A 83 2.87 16.68 0.14
C SER A 83 2.61 15.17 0.13
N LEU A 84 2.92 14.52 -1.00
CA LEU A 84 2.76 13.08 -1.16
C LEU A 84 3.69 12.29 -0.23
N ARG A 85 4.96 12.72 -0.10
CA ARG A 85 5.93 12.17 0.85
C ARG A 85 5.37 12.18 2.27
N ALA A 86 4.92 13.33 2.76
CA ALA A 86 4.43 13.46 4.13
C ALA A 86 3.27 12.49 4.42
N VAL A 87 2.30 12.44 3.51
CA VAL A 87 1.11 11.60 3.63
C VAL A 87 1.46 10.11 3.62
N VAL A 88 2.34 9.68 2.72
CA VAL A 88 2.75 8.26 2.65
C VAL A 88 3.60 7.85 3.85
N LEU A 89 4.58 8.67 4.25
CA LEU A 89 5.43 8.35 5.40
C LEU A 89 4.62 8.25 6.69
N GLU A 90 3.66 9.15 6.90
CA GLU A 90 2.77 9.08 8.04
C GLU A 90 1.89 7.82 7.98
N ALA A 91 1.35 7.45 6.81
CA ALA A 91 0.60 6.19 6.67
C ALA A 91 1.46 4.94 6.96
N VAL A 92 2.73 4.92 6.52
CA VAL A 92 3.65 3.82 6.82
C VAL A 92 4.04 3.79 8.30
N ARG A 93 4.28 4.95 8.93
CA ARG A 93 4.55 5.03 10.37
C ARG A 93 3.38 4.48 11.18
N THR A 94 2.16 4.92 10.88
CA THR A 94 0.95 4.39 11.54
C THR A 94 0.85 2.87 11.37
N ALA A 95 1.10 2.34 10.17
CA ALA A 95 1.06 0.90 9.94
C ALA A 95 2.16 0.13 10.71
N LEU A 96 3.37 0.70 10.83
CA LEU A 96 4.46 0.13 11.62
C LEU A 96 4.18 0.19 13.13
N ASP A 97 3.47 1.21 13.60
CA ASP A 97 3.11 1.38 15.01
C ASP A 97 1.93 0.48 15.42
N GLU A 98 0.89 0.39 14.58
CA GLU A 98 -0.34 -0.33 14.87
C GLU A 98 -0.25 -1.82 14.51
N GLU A 99 0.38 -2.15 13.36
CA GLU A 99 0.39 -3.49 12.77
C GLU A 99 1.81 -3.86 12.24
N PRO A 100 2.87 -3.85 13.08
CA PRO A 100 4.26 -4.03 12.64
C PRO A 100 4.50 -5.38 11.96
N GLU A 101 3.94 -6.47 12.51
CA GLU A 101 4.11 -7.82 11.97
C GLU A 101 3.37 -8.00 10.64
N GLU A 102 2.17 -7.43 10.49
CA GLU A 102 1.45 -7.45 9.21
C GLU A 102 2.22 -6.64 8.16
N THR A 103 2.79 -5.49 8.54
CA THR A 103 3.62 -4.67 7.65
C THR A 103 4.86 -5.43 7.15
N ARG A 104 5.60 -6.09 8.06
CA ARG A 104 6.76 -6.94 7.73
C ARG A 104 6.37 -8.11 6.85
N LEU A 105 5.30 -8.83 7.20
CA LEU A 105 4.83 -9.97 6.42
C LEU A 105 4.44 -9.53 5.02
N ARG A 106 3.68 -8.45 4.89
CA ARG A 106 3.26 -7.92 3.60
C ARG A 106 4.46 -7.55 2.74
N ALA A 107 5.45 -6.84 3.28
CA ALA A 107 6.66 -6.47 2.56
C ALA A 107 7.45 -7.72 2.09
N ARG A 108 7.57 -8.73 2.94
CA ARG A 108 8.20 -10.02 2.59
C ARG A 108 7.45 -10.73 1.47
N LEU A 109 6.12 -10.84 1.57
CA LEU A 109 5.29 -11.46 0.53
C LEU A 109 5.36 -10.68 -0.79
N MET A 110 5.50 -9.36 -0.73
CA MET A 110 5.78 -8.52 -1.90
C MET A 110 7.16 -8.82 -2.51
N ALA A 111 8.18 -9.17 -1.74
CA ALA A 111 9.48 -9.54 -2.32
C ALA A 111 9.45 -10.95 -2.94
N GLU A 112 8.86 -11.90 -2.22
CA GLU A 112 8.98 -13.33 -2.50
C GLU A 112 7.94 -13.85 -3.51
N ILE A 113 6.70 -13.33 -3.49
CA ILE A 113 5.58 -13.94 -4.21
C ILE A 113 5.24 -13.15 -5.49
N PRO A 114 5.46 -13.70 -6.70
CA PRO A 114 5.16 -13.00 -7.96
C PRO A 114 3.70 -12.57 -8.10
N ALA A 115 2.75 -13.38 -7.65
CA ALA A 115 1.32 -13.05 -7.71
C ALA A 115 0.97 -11.82 -6.85
N VAL A 116 1.56 -11.70 -5.65
CA VAL A 116 1.39 -10.53 -4.77
C VAL A 116 1.98 -9.29 -5.43
N ARG A 117 3.17 -9.38 -6.05
CA ARG A 117 3.77 -8.26 -6.80
C ARG A 117 2.93 -7.81 -7.99
N ALA A 118 2.43 -8.75 -8.77
CA ALA A 118 1.58 -8.45 -9.92
C ALA A 118 0.31 -7.72 -9.46
N ARG A 119 -0.34 -8.23 -8.41
CA ARG A 119 -1.53 -7.60 -7.87
C ARG A 119 -1.25 -6.21 -7.28
N LEU A 120 -0.13 -6.05 -6.56
CA LEU A 120 0.28 -4.75 -6.04
C LEU A 120 0.43 -3.73 -7.16
N THR A 121 1.11 -4.09 -8.25
CA THR A 121 1.31 -3.21 -9.41
C THR A 121 -0.02 -2.74 -9.99
N GLU A 122 -0.99 -3.65 -10.13
CA GLU A 122 -2.33 -3.31 -10.59
C GLU A 122 -3.04 -2.36 -9.61
N THR A 123 -3.02 -2.65 -8.31
CA THR A 123 -3.65 -1.80 -7.29
C THR A 123 -3.00 -0.42 -7.21
N THR A 124 -1.67 -0.34 -7.26
CA THR A 124 -0.93 0.92 -7.25
C THR A 124 -1.24 1.77 -8.48
N ALA A 125 -1.46 1.15 -9.65
CA ALA A 125 -1.90 1.89 -10.84
C ALA A 125 -3.30 2.47 -10.68
N VAL A 126 -4.22 1.77 -9.98
CA VAL A 126 -5.56 2.29 -9.65
C VAL A 126 -5.46 3.44 -8.65
N THR A 127 -4.73 3.25 -7.55
CA THR A 127 -4.48 4.29 -6.54
C THR A 127 -3.82 5.52 -7.15
N GLY A 128 -2.84 5.34 -8.05
CA GLY A 128 -2.19 6.43 -8.76
C GLY A 128 -3.14 7.28 -9.58
N ARG A 129 -4.14 6.68 -10.23
CA ARG A 129 -5.18 7.46 -10.95
C ARG A 129 -6.08 8.26 -10.00
N ARG A 130 -6.34 7.76 -8.79
CA ARG A 130 -7.10 8.51 -7.77
C ARG A 130 -6.30 9.70 -7.23
N LEU A 131 -5.04 9.45 -6.86
CA LEU A 131 -4.15 10.49 -6.34
C LEU A 131 -3.81 11.55 -7.41
N ALA A 132 -3.81 11.19 -8.69
CA ALA A 132 -3.58 12.13 -9.79
C ALA A 132 -4.54 13.33 -9.73
N GLY A 133 -5.80 13.14 -9.36
CA GLY A 133 -6.74 14.25 -9.18
C GLY A 133 -6.30 15.24 -8.09
N ALA A 134 -5.87 14.75 -6.93
CA ALA A 134 -5.38 15.60 -5.86
C ALA A 134 -4.05 16.31 -6.22
N ILE A 135 -3.22 15.73 -7.08
CA ILE A 135 -2.01 16.36 -7.60
C ILE A 135 -2.34 17.42 -8.68
N ALA A 136 -3.30 17.12 -9.55
CA ALA A 136 -3.80 18.03 -10.58
C ALA A 136 -4.35 19.33 -9.96
N ASP A 137 -5.19 19.20 -8.92
CA ASP A 137 -5.73 20.32 -8.15
C ASP A 137 -4.63 21.26 -7.63
N ARG A 138 -3.48 20.71 -7.21
CA ARG A 138 -2.35 21.46 -6.63
C ARG A 138 -1.44 22.11 -7.68
N THR A 139 -1.43 21.55 -8.88
CA THR A 139 -0.53 21.99 -9.96
C THR A 139 -1.25 22.83 -11.01
N GLY A 140 -2.58 22.97 -10.91
CA GLY A 140 -3.40 23.66 -11.91
C GLY A 140 -3.41 22.95 -13.26
N ARG A 141 -3.21 21.62 -13.26
CA ARG A 141 -3.15 20.75 -14.44
C ARG A 141 -4.37 19.85 -14.54
N ASP A 142 -4.52 19.15 -15.66
CA ASP A 142 -5.49 18.07 -15.78
C ASP A 142 -4.94 16.79 -15.15
N ALA A 143 -5.80 15.94 -14.57
CA ALA A 143 -5.38 14.67 -13.98
C ALA A 143 -4.88 13.66 -15.03
N ASP A 144 -5.32 13.80 -16.29
CA ASP A 144 -4.90 12.98 -17.41
C ASP A 144 -3.64 13.51 -18.13
N ASP A 145 -3.14 14.69 -17.72
CA ASP A 145 -1.88 15.24 -18.25
C ASP A 145 -0.72 14.28 -18.02
N LEU A 146 0.14 14.14 -19.03
CA LEU A 146 1.27 13.20 -19.00
C LEU A 146 2.15 13.46 -17.78
N GLU A 147 2.43 14.72 -17.46
CA GLU A 147 3.26 15.16 -16.34
C GLU A 147 2.67 14.70 -15.00
N VAL A 148 1.35 14.81 -14.81
CA VAL A 148 0.69 14.38 -13.57
C VAL A 148 0.72 12.86 -13.43
N ARG A 149 0.47 12.15 -14.54
CA ARG A 149 0.49 10.68 -14.57
C ARG A 149 1.90 10.13 -14.33
N VAL A 150 2.91 10.68 -14.98
CA VAL A 150 4.32 10.30 -14.81
C VAL A 150 4.78 10.59 -13.39
N PHE A 151 4.50 11.79 -12.87
CA PHE A 151 4.84 12.17 -11.51
C PHE A 151 4.26 11.19 -10.48
N THR A 152 2.96 10.92 -10.58
CA THR A 152 2.26 10.07 -9.60
C THR A 152 2.74 8.62 -9.69
N ALA A 153 2.93 8.09 -10.90
CA ALA A 153 3.45 6.75 -11.10
C ALA A 153 4.89 6.60 -10.59
N ALA A 154 5.76 7.58 -10.86
CA ALA A 154 7.14 7.58 -10.40
C ALA A 154 7.23 7.64 -8.86
N ALA A 155 6.41 8.49 -8.22
CA ALA A 155 6.38 8.60 -6.77
C ALA A 155 5.92 7.30 -6.11
N LEU A 156 4.80 6.71 -6.57
CA LEU A 156 4.33 5.43 -6.04
C LEU A 156 5.29 4.28 -6.33
N GLY A 157 5.95 4.30 -7.48
CA GLY A 157 7.01 3.35 -7.84
C GLY A 157 8.18 3.41 -6.87
N ALA A 158 8.70 4.61 -6.57
CA ALA A 158 9.80 4.78 -5.61
C ALA A 158 9.45 4.23 -4.22
N LEU A 159 8.23 4.48 -3.74
CA LEU A 159 7.75 3.98 -2.45
C LEU A 159 7.63 2.44 -2.43
N ARG A 160 7.14 1.86 -3.53
CA ARG A 160 7.09 0.41 -3.73
C ARG A 160 8.48 -0.19 -3.69
N GLU A 161 9.43 0.35 -4.47
CA GLU A 161 10.81 -0.16 -4.53
C GLU A 161 11.51 -0.06 -3.19
N ALA A 162 11.32 1.02 -2.43
CA ALA A 162 11.89 1.13 -1.07
C ALA A 162 11.36 0.03 -0.14
N THR A 163 10.08 -0.31 -0.24
CA THR A 163 9.45 -1.36 0.57
C THR A 163 9.96 -2.75 0.19
N VAL A 164 10.09 -3.02 -1.10
CA VAL A 164 10.65 -4.30 -1.60
C VAL A 164 12.12 -4.42 -1.23
N TYR A 165 12.90 -3.37 -1.47
CA TYR A 165 14.32 -3.31 -1.10
C TYR A 165 14.52 -3.58 0.39
N TRP A 166 13.73 -2.94 1.24
CA TRP A 166 13.75 -3.17 2.69
C TRP A 166 13.49 -4.65 3.04
N ALA A 167 12.50 -5.28 2.40
CA ALA A 167 12.18 -6.69 2.64
C ALA A 167 13.27 -7.65 2.12
N GLU A 168 13.91 -7.33 1.01
CA GLU A 168 15.03 -8.10 0.46
C GLU A 168 16.31 -8.01 1.32
N HIS A 169 16.42 -6.99 2.18
CA HIS A 169 17.53 -6.77 3.11
C HIS A 169 17.11 -7.04 4.57
N ASP A 170 16.45 -8.17 4.79
CA ASP A 170 16.00 -8.70 6.10
C ASP A 170 15.00 -7.83 6.89
N GLY A 171 14.59 -6.68 6.35
CA GLY A 171 13.64 -5.77 7.01
C GLY A 171 14.16 -5.16 8.32
N THR A 172 15.49 -5.14 8.51
CA THR A 172 16.12 -4.63 9.74
C THR A 172 16.44 -3.15 9.68
N ASP A 173 16.59 -2.60 8.47
CA ASP A 173 16.82 -1.18 8.25
C ASP A 173 15.58 -0.35 8.60
N ASP A 174 15.76 0.96 8.76
CA ASP A 174 14.65 1.89 8.93
C ASP A 174 13.90 2.10 7.61
N LEU A 175 12.73 1.46 7.48
CA LEU A 175 11.86 1.59 6.31
C LEU A 175 11.47 3.05 6.03
N VAL A 176 11.23 3.87 7.06
CA VAL A 176 10.87 5.28 6.90
C VAL A 176 12.03 6.05 6.28
N ALA A 177 13.26 5.81 6.75
CA ALA A 177 14.46 6.41 6.17
C ALA A 177 14.71 5.95 4.72
N LEU A 178 14.43 4.68 4.40
CA LEU A 178 14.53 4.16 3.03
C LEU A 178 13.50 4.80 2.10
N LEU A 179 12.27 5.00 2.55
CA LEU A 179 11.22 5.70 1.80
C LEU A 179 11.61 7.16 1.55
N ASP A 180 12.15 7.86 2.57
CA ASP A 180 12.66 9.24 2.40
C ASP A 180 13.77 9.30 1.34
N ARG A 181 14.75 8.39 1.43
CA ARG A 181 15.84 8.27 0.43
C ARG A 181 15.31 8.01 -0.98
N ALA A 182 14.29 7.16 -1.13
CA ALA A 182 13.71 6.85 -2.43
C ALA A 182 13.00 8.07 -3.05
N VAL A 183 12.31 8.88 -2.23
CA VAL A 183 11.70 10.12 -2.72
C VAL A 183 12.77 11.17 -3.04
N ASP A 184 13.86 11.26 -2.27
CA ASP A 184 14.98 12.15 -2.60
C ASP A 184 15.67 11.78 -3.91
N ALA A 185 15.79 10.48 -4.22
CA ALA A 185 16.32 10.02 -5.50
C ALA A 185 15.49 10.53 -6.71
N LEU A 186 14.17 10.71 -6.54
CA LEU A 186 13.32 11.31 -7.59
C LEU A 186 13.63 12.79 -7.82
N ARG A 187 14.07 13.54 -6.79
CA ARG A 187 14.44 14.96 -6.91
C ARG A 187 15.81 15.15 -7.58
N GLY A 188 16.74 14.21 -7.37
CA GLY A 188 18.12 14.31 -7.87
C GLY A 188 18.31 13.98 -9.35
N GLY A 189 17.31 13.38 -10.02
CA GLY A 189 17.46 12.85 -11.38
C GLY A 189 18.39 11.63 -11.44
N PRO A 190 18.82 11.18 -12.64
CA PRO A 190 19.62 9.96 -12.81
C PRO A 190 21.05 10.02 -12.21
N ALA A 191 21.47 11.17 -11.69
CA ALA A 191 22.67 11.29 -10.88
C ALA A 191 22.39 10.71 -9.48
N LEU A 192 22.42 9.37 -9.39
CA LEU A 192 22.30 8.67 -8.12
C LEU A 192 23.43 9.16 -7.19
N PRO A 193 23.13 9.57 -5.95
CA PRO A 193 24.17 9.93 -5.00
C PRO A 193 25.12 8.74 -4.82
N ALA A 194 26.42 9.02 -4.76
CA ALA A 194 27.43 8.00 -4.50
C ALA A 194 27.05 7.22 -3.23
N ARG A 195 27.26 5.90 -3.23
CA ARG A 195 27.03 5.08 -2.03
C ARG A 195 27.84 5.67 -0.86
N PRO A 196 27.25 5.78 0.35
CA PRO A 196 28.02 6.11 1.54
C PRO A 196 29.10 5.05 1.81
#